data_AF-A0AAD9DBE6-F1
#
_entry.id   AF-A0AAD9DBE6-F1
#
_cell.length_a   1.000
_cell.length_b   1.000
_cell.length_c   1.000
_cell.angle_alpha   90.00
_cell.angle_beta   90.00
_cell.angle_gamma   90.00
#
_symmetry.space_group_name_H-M   'P 1'
#
loop_
_entity.id
_entity.type
_entity.pdbx_description
1 polymer ?
#
loop_
_entity_poly.entity_id
_entity_poly.type
_entity_poly.pdbx_seq_one_letter_code
_entity_poly.pdbx_strand_id
1 'polypeptide(L)'
;MNLLLKSATLIAFLATSSVHASDRSEVIYYFDSELAADPAAVPMSAGSESTGKGTVTVKNDGTVTMDIMWVIRGEDGPINEDNAVIGMHIHTGDEYTNGPIVFGFCGQAPLPSFGGTCQQGWSSDSAQIATKYAGKICDMNVKDCYNYGQTSAKEAAQLLIDGREDMYVNIHTTKSLAANGKAGALGLIRGQLRLKEESSPADSDGDDWSHMTSTSREMKSSLRGGSV
;
A
#
# COMPACT_ATOMS: atom_id res chain seq x y z
N MET A 1 -84.28 -17.95 8.76
CA MET A 1 -83.51 -18.48 7.61
C MET A 1 -82.20 -17.71 7.57
N ASN A 2 -81.09 -18.45 7.66
CA ASN A 2 -79.72 -18.02 7.95
C ASN A 2 -79.20 -16.87 7.07
N LEU A 3 -78.36 -16.00 7.63
CA LEU A 3 -77.13 -15.59 6.94
C LEU A 3 -76.02 -15.33 7.97
N LEU A 4 -74.99 -16.17 7.89
CA LEU A 4 -73.79 -16.16 8.71
C LEU A 4 -72.90 -14.95 8.36
N LEU A 5 -72.46 -14.18 9.37
CA LEU A 5 -71.27 -13.33 9.25
C LEU A 5 -70.03 -14.24 9.30
N LYS A 6 -69.29 -14.34 8.19
CA LYS A 6 -67.94 -14.91 8.16
C LYS A 6 -66.91 -13.80 8.21
N SER A 7 -66.02 -13.90 9.19
CA SER A 7 -64.81 -13.10 9.37
C SER A 7 -63.84 -13.26 8.19
N ALA A 8 -63.17 -12.18 7.82
CA ALA A 8 -61.93 -12.23 7.05
C ALA A 8 -60.91 -11.31 7.74
N THR A 9 -60.08 -11.91 8.60
CA THR A 9 -58.90 -11.26 9.16
C THR A 9 -57.79 -11.32 8.12
N LEU A 10 -57.39 -10.17 7.58
CA LEU A 10 -56.27 -10.04 6.67
C LEU A 10 -54.96 -10.05 7.49
N ILE A 11 -54.27 -11.19 7.52
CA ILE A 11 -52.91 -11.27 8.08
C ILE A 11 -51.94 -10.89 6.96
N ALA A 12 -51.38 -9.68 7.05
CA ALA A 12 -50.27 -9.27 6.20
C ALA A 12 -49.00 -9.98 6.66
N PHE A 13 -48.50 -10.92 5.86
CA PHE A 13 -47.15 -11.45 6.00
C PHE A 13 -46.15 -10.40 5.51
N LEU A 14 -45.52 -9.68 6.45
CA LEU A 14 -44.28 -8.96 6.19
C LEU A 14 -43.18 -10.01 5.98
N ALA A 15 -42.92 -10.37 4.73
CA ALA A 15 -41.70 -11.06 4.36
C ALA A 15 -40.54 -10.07 4.53
N THR A 16 -39.87 -10.09 5.69
CA THR A 16 -38.57 -9.46 5.84
C THR A 16 -37.59 -10.25 5.00
N SER A 17 -37.34 -9.80 3.77
CA SER A 17 -36.20 -10.26 2.99
C SER A 17 -34.95 -9.85 3.75
N SER A 18 -34.38 -10.78 4.50
CA SER A 18 -33.06 -10.67 5.07
C SER A 18 -32.09 -10.61 3.90
N VAL A 19 -31.70 -9.39 3.52
CA VAL A 19 -30.58 -9.15 2.63
C VAL A 19 -29.37 -9.71 3.37
N HIS A 20 -28.96 -10.93 3.03
CA HIS A 20 -27.65 -11.43 3.44
C HIS A 20 -26.63 -10.51 2.77
N ALA A 21 -26.13 -9.53 3.51
CA ALA A 21 -24.85 -8.94 3.20
C ALA A 21 -23.86 -10.11 3.17
N SER A 22 -23.37 -10.45 1.98
CA SER A 22 -22.25 -11.35 1.83
C SER A 22 -21.07 -10.64 2.49
N ASP A 23 -20.89 -10.90 3.78
CA ASP A 23 -19.75 -10.45 4.55
C ASP A 23 -18.55 -11.21 3.99
N ARG A 24 -17.90 -10.63 2.98
CA ARG A 24 -16.64 -11.19 2.49
C ARG A 24 -15.66 -11.04 3.63
N SER A 25 -15.15 -12.16 4.13
CA SER A 25 -14.09 -12.19 5.13
C SER A 25 -12.99 -11.21 4.74
N GLU A 26 -12.64 -10.30 5.64
CA GLU A 26 -11.57 -9.33 5.46
C GLU A 26 -10.25 -10.08 5.31
N VAL A 27 -9.56 -9.96 4.17
CA VAL A 27 -8.24 -10.57 3.97
C VAL A 27 -7.18 -9.47 4.02
N ILE A 28 -6.14 -9.69 4.81
CA ILE A 28 -5.05 -8.74 5.04
C ILE A 28 -3.75 -9.32 4.48
N TYR A 29 -3.02 -8.50 3.73
CA TYR A 29 -1.73 -8.82 3.13
C TYR A 29 -0.66 -7.87 3.67
N TYR A 30 0.51 -8.42 4.02
CA TYR A 30 1.64 -7.67 4.53
C TYR A 30 2.80 -7.71 3.53
N PHE A 31 3.29 -6.54 3.15
CA PHE A 31 4.44 -6.38 2.26
C PHE A 31 5.54 -5.62 2.99
N ASP A 32 6.71 -6.24 3.13
CA ASP A 32 7.88 -5.58 3.71
C ASP A 32 8.73 -4.93 2.60
N SER A 33 9.45 -3.88 2.95
CA SER A 33 10.43 -3.20 2.11
C SER A 33 11.63 -2.78 2.95
N GLU A 34 12.83 -3.04 2.44
CA GLU A 34 14.07 -2.46 2.92
C GLU A 34 14.50 -1.39 1.93
N LEU A 35 14.70 -0.17 2.41
CA LEU A 35 15.00 1.00 1.60
C LEU A 35 16.49 1.35 1.72
N ALA A 36 17.10 1.67 0.59
CA ALA A 36 18.49 2.15 0.50
C ALA A 36 18.57 3.40 -0.39
N ALA A 37 19.66 4.16 -0.23
CA ALA A 37 19.94 5.32 -1.07
C ALA A 37 19.99 4.96 -2.57
N ASP A 38 19.37 5.80 -3.39
CA ASP A 38 19.39 5.71 -4.85
C ASP A 38 20.36 6.75 -5.43
N PRO A 39 21.62 6.36 -5.70
CA PRO A 39 22.60 7.27 -6.28
C PRO A 39 22.28 7.67 -7.73
N ALA A 40 21.34 7.00 -8.42
CA ALA A 40 20.87 7.50 -9.70
C ALA A 40 19.98 8.74 -9.53
N ALA A 41 19.17 8.75 -8.46
CA ALA A 41 18.32 9.88 -8.08
C ALA A 41 19.12 11.05 -7.48
N VAL A 42 20.12 10.72 -6.67
CA VAL A 42 20.93 11.72 -5.98
C VAL A 42 22.39 11.30 -6.16
N PRO A 43 23.08 11.65 -7.25
CA PRO A 43 24.46 11.19 -7.47
C PRO A 43 25.44 11.52 -6.33
N MET A 44 25.17 12.59 -5.58
CA MET A 44 25.93 12.95 -4.38
C MET A 44 25.69 12.01 -3.18
N SER A 45 24.64 11.17 -3.21
CA SER A 45 24.36 10.11 -2.25
C SER A 45 25.12 8.81 -2.55
N ALA A 46 26.05 8.82 -3.52
CA ALA A 46 26.91 7.67 -3.77
C ALA A 46 27.71 7.33 -2.50
N GLY A 47 27.55 6.11 -1.99
CA GLY A 47 28.13 5.69 -0.72
C GLY A 47 27.37 6.15 0.52
N SER A 48 26.14 6.64 0.35
CA SER A 48 25.27 7.05 1.46
C SER A 48 24.93 5.90 2.42
N GLU A 49 24.73 6.28 3.68
CA GLU A 49 24.25 5.43 4.77
C GLU A 49 22.74 5.58 5.02
N SER A 50 22.03 6.35 4.18
CA SER A 50 20.59 6.55 4.30
C SER A 50 19.84 5.24 4.02
N THR A 51 18.95 4.87 4.93
CA THR A 51 18.23 3.60 4.89
C THR A 51 16.82 3.75 5.43
N GLY A 52 15.98 2.74 5.21
CA GLY A 52 14.67 2.63 5.84
C GLY A 52 14.14 1.21 5.83
N LYS A 53 13.08 0.98 6.59
CA LYS A 53 12.29 -0.24 6.57
C LYS A 53 10.82 0.12 6.71
N GLY A 54 9.98 -0.50 5.90
CA GLY A 54 8.53 -0.29 5.97
C GLY A 54 7.74 -1.56 5.79
N THR A 55 6.55 -1.60 6.38
CA THR A 55 5.55 -2.63 6.14
C THR A 55 4.29 -1.95 5.60
N VAL A 56 3.86 -2.38 4.42
CA VAL A 56 2.59 -1.98 3.81
C VAL A 56 1.56 -3.06 4.12
N THR A 57 0.46 -2.64 4.75
CA THR A 57 -0.70 -3.48 5.00
C THR A 57 -1.77 -3.17 3.97
N VAL A 58 -2.24 -4.18 3.25
CA VAL A 58 -3.26 -4.06 2.20
C VAL A 58 -4.45 -4.94 2.55
N LYS A 59 -5.65 -4.38 2.47
CA LYS A 59 -6.91 -5.10 2.63
C LYS A 59 -7.64 -5.23 1.30
N ASN A 60 -8.41 -6.31 1.15
CA ASN A 60 -9.21 -6.60 -0.05
C ASN A 60 -10.37 -5.61 -0.32
N ASP A 61 -10.65 -4.69 0.61
CA ASP A 61 -11.61 -3.60 0.45
C ASP A 61 -11.01 -2.33 -0.20
N GLY A 62 -9.69 -2.30 -0.41
CA GLY A 62 -8.95 -1.14 -0.95
C GLY A 62 -8.21 -0.34 0.11
N THR A 63 -8.30 -0.69 1.39
CA THR A 63 -7.57 -0.02 2.47
C THR A 63 -6.09 -0.36 2.39
N VAL A 64 -5.24 0.67 2.39
CA VAL A 64 -3.79 0.55 2.42
C VAL A 64 -3.23 1.43 3.53
N THR A 65 -2.36 0.88 4.38
CA THR A 65 -1.58 1.64 5.36
C THR A 65 -0.11 1.28 5.28
N MET A 66 0.77 2.20 5.66
CA MET A 66 2.20 1.94 5.74
C MET A 66 2.73 2.34 7.11
N ASP A 67 3.43 1.42 7.75
CA ASP A 67 4.23 1.66 8.96
C ASP A 67 5.70 1.71 8.51
N ILE A 68 6.36 2.86 8.63
CA ILE A 68 7.71 3.07 8.08
C ILE A 68 8.66 3.73 9.08
N MET A 69 9.90 3.28 9.09
CA MET A 69 11.03 3.88 9.79
C MET A 69 12.13 4.16 8.76
N TRP A 70 12.76 5.33 8.86
CA TRP A 70 13.83 5.71 7.95
C TRP A 70 14.84 6.60 8.65
N VAL A 71 16.03 6.64 8.06
CA VAL A 71 17.19 7.35 8.56
C VAL A 71 17.89 8.01 7.38
N ILE A 72 17.92 9.34 7.35
CA ILE A 72 18.67 10.11 6.35
C ILE A 72 19.91 10.72 7.02
N ARG A 73 21.11 10.29 6.60
CA ARG A 73 22.38 10.61 7.27
C ARG A 73 23.52 10.77 6.25
N GLY A 74 24.72 11.09 6.76
CA GLY A 74 25.89 11.35 5.93
C GLY A 74 25.67 12.56 5.01
N GLU A 75 26.16 12.46 3.78
CA GLU A 75 26.01 13.49 2.75
C GLU A 75 24.56 13.71 2.30
N ASP A 76 23.63 12.82 2.65
CA ASP A 76 22.21 13.01 2.33
C ASP A 76 21.48 13.85 3.37
N GLY A 77 21.98 13.89 4.60
CA GLY A 77 21.36 14.56 5.74
C GLY A 77 22.03 15.89 6.10
N PRO A 78 21.63 16.50 7.24
CA PRO A 78 20.51 16.10 8.09
C PRO A 78 19.15 16.44 7.44
N ILE A 79 18.05 15.98 8.03
CA ILE A 79 16.72 16.53 7.75
C ILE A 79 16.62 17.91 8.40
N ASN A 80 16.29 18.90 7.60
CA ASN A 80 16.10 20.29 7.98
C ASN A 80 15.18 20.97 6.95
N GLU A 81 15.02 22.28 7.03
CA GLU A 81 14.15 23.03 6.11
C GLU A 81 14.59 22.93 4.62
N ASP A 82 15.89 22.75 4.36
CA ASP A 82 16.45 22.62 3.01
C ASP A 82 16.44 21.19 2.47
N ASN A 83 16.26 20.20 3.35
CA ASN A 83 16.27 18.77 3.05
C ASN A 83 15.09 18.03 3.71
N ALA A 84 13.92 18.67 3.70
CA ALA A 84 12.71 18.12 4.27
C ALA A 84 12.24 16.90 3.47
N VAL A 85 11.61 15.92 4.13
CA VAL A 85 10.86 14.86 3.46
C VAL A 85 9.58 15.46 2.89
N ILE A 86 9.35 15.27 1.59
CA ILE A 86 8.27 15.95 0.84
C ILE A 86 7.34 15.00 0.10
N GLY A 87 7.61 13.70 0.10
CA GLY A 87 6.71 12.72 -0.52
C GLY A 87 7.09 11.29 -0.17
N MET A 88 6.09 10.44 0.03
CA MET A 88 6.24 9.00 0.16
C MET A 88 5.17 8.30 -0.66
N HIS A 89 5.60 7.41 -1.56
CA HIS A 89 4.73 6.79 -2.56
C HIS A 89 5.03 5.31 -2.74
N ILE A 90 4.02 4.55 -3.19
CA ILE A 90 4.21 3.28 -3.87
C ILE A 90 4.10 3.52 -5.37
N HIS A 91 5.07 3.00 -6.10
CA HIS A 91 5.11 3.00 -7.55
C HIS A 91 5.01 1.57 -8.08
N THR A 92 4.57 1.44 -9.34
CA THR A 92 4.71 0.19 -10.10
C THR A 92 6.13 0.05 -10.66
N GLY A 93 6.50 -1.17 -11.03
CA GLY A 93 7.81 -1.51 -11.58
C GLY A 93 8.86 -1.80 -10.53
N ASP A 94 10.11 -1.68 -10.97
CA ASP A 94 11.29 -2.00 -10.18
C ASP A 94 11.89 -0.74 -9.55
N GLU A 95 12.47 -0.89 -8.35
CA GLU A 95 13.05 0.16 -7.53
C GLU A 95 14.22 0.93 -8.18
N TYR A 96 14.78 0.50 -9.30
CA TYR A 96 15.80 1.24 -10.06
C TYR A 96 15.20 2.07 -11.20
N THR A 97 13.90 1.92 -11.49
CA THR A 97 13.19 2.59 -12.59
C THR A 97 12.07 3.48 -12.06
N ASN A 98 11.81 4.65 -12.65
CA ASN A 98 10.71 5.50 -12.18
C ASN A 98 9.38 5.06 -12.80
N GLY A 99 8.61 4.24 -12.09
CA GLY A 99 7.27 3.87 -12.53
C GLY A 99 6.21 4.91 -12.14
N PRO A 100 4.98 4.78 -12.63
CA PRO A 100 3.86 5.60 -12.17
C PRO A 100 3.45 5.26 -10.73
N ILE A 101 2.90 6.27 -10.04
CA ILE A 101 2.46 6.23 -8.64
C ILE A 101 1.09 5.52 -8.55
N VAL A 102 0.99 4.54 -7.65
CA VAL A 102 -0.26 3.84 -7.32
C VAL A 102 -0.90 4.45 -6.07
N PHE A 103 -0.11 4.55 -5.00
CA PHE A 103 -0.53 5.11 -3.72
C PHE A 103 0.45 6.17 -3.25
N GLY A 104 -0.05 7.20 -2.58
CA GLY A 104 0.76 8.12 -1.80
C GLY A 104 0.30 8.19 -0.34
N PHE A 105 1.24 8.50 0.54
CA PHE A 105 1.05 8.46 2.00
C PHE A 105 1.18 9.82 2.65
N CYS A 106 2.13 10.60 2.17
CA CYS A 106 2.33 12.00 2.51
C CYS A 106 2.92 12.69 1.28
N GLY A 107 2.73 13.99 1.15
CA GLY A 107 3.19 14.73 0.00
C GLY A 107 2.64 16.14 -0.07
N GLN A 108 3.43 17.05 -0.63
CA GLN A 108 3.02 18.41 -0.95
C GLN A 108 3.68 18.87 -2.25
N ALA A 109 3.17 19.96 -2.83
CA ALA A 109 3.73 20.54 -4.04
C ALA A 109 5.25 20.73 -3.93
N PRO A 110 6.03 20.43 -4.98
CA PRO A 110 5.58 20.11 -6.34
C PRO A 110 5.27 18.63 -6.59
N LEU A 111 5.33 17.77 -5.57
CA LEU A 111 4.86 16.40 -5.67
C LEU A 111 3.33 16.36 -5.50
N PRO A 112 2.67 15.30 -5.99
CA PRO A 112 1.24 15.18 -5.80
C PRO A 112 0.88 15.16 -4.31
N SER A 113 -0.18 15.86 -3.93
CA SER A 113 -0.53 16.10 -2.54
C SER A 113 -1.30 14.91 -1.94
N PHE A 114 -0.59 14.02 -1.27
CA PHE A 114 -1.17 12.88 -0.54
C PHE A 114 -1.08 13.11 0.96
N GLY A 115 -2.09 12.69 1.73
CA GLY A 115 -2.02 12.55 3.20
C GLY A 115 -1.63 13.78 4.05
N GLY A 116 -1.27 14.92 3.45
CA GLY A 116 -0.68 16.08 4.13
C GLY A 116 0.85 16.06 4.17
N THR A 117 1.42 16.93 4.99
CA THR A 117 2.88 17.04 5.16
C THR A 117 3.48 15.76 5.74
N CYS A 118 4.62 15.34 5.21
CA CYS A 118 5.36 14.20 5.75
C CYS A 118 5.92 14.51 7.14
N GLN A 119 5.95 13.50 8.02
CA GLN A 119 6.68 13.61 9.26
C GLN A 119 8.19 13.71 8.96
N GLN A 120 8.88 14.68 9.56
CA GLN A 120 10.28 14.99 9.28
C GLN A 120 11.29 14.10 10.03
N GLY A 121 10.87 12.88 10.38
CA GLY A 121 11.70 11.93 11.12
C GLY A 121 11.88 12.30 12.58
N TRP A 122 12.91 11.73 13.18
CA TRP A 122 13.27 11.93 14.59
C TRP A 122 14.73 12.36 14.69
N SER A 123 15.10 13.01 15.80
CA SER A 123 16.52 13.25 16.08
C SER A 123 17.25 11.91 16.17
N SER A 124 18.56 11.92 15.89
CA SER A 124 19.40 10.72 15.94
C SER A 124 19.37 9.99 17.28
N ASP A 125 18.99 10.71 18.34
CA ASP A 125 19.05 10.29 19.74
C ASP A 125 17.66 9.88 20.29
N SER A 126 16.61 9.98 19.47
CA SER A 126 15.26 9.54 19.84
C SER A 126 15.06 8.06 19.55
N ALA A 127 14.25 7.38 20.37
CA ALA A 127 13.73 6.07 20.02
C ALA A 127 12.93 6.19 18.72
N GLN A 128 13.48 5.70 17.61
CA GLN A 128 12.82 5.77 16.32
C GLN A 128 11.60 4.86 16.36
N ILE A 129 10.42 5.47 16.39
CA ILE A 129 9.17 4.74 16.22
C ILE A 129 8.76 4.82 14.76
N ALA A 130 8.26 3.70 14.23
CA ALA A 130 7.66 3.68 12.90
C ALA A 130 6.50 4.69 12.85
N THR A 131 6.50 5.52 11.81
CA THR A 131 5.39 6.42 11.54
C THR A 131 4.35 5.67 10.71
N LYS A 132 3.10 5.73 11.14
CA LYS A 132 1.98 5.16 10.42
C LYS A 132 1.33 6.19 9.50
N TYR A 133 1.12 5.80 8.25
CA TYR A 133 0.39 6.59 7.25
C TYR A 133 -0.80 5.81 6.70
N ALA A 134 -1.89 6.52 6.43
CA ALA A 134 -2.97 6.03 5.59
C ALA A 134 -2.62 6.30 4.12
N GLY A 135 -2.72 5.28 3.27
CA GLY A 135 -2.52 5.41 1.84
C GLY A 135 -3.72 6.07 1.17
N LYS A 136 -3.44 6.86 0.13
CA LYS A 136 -4.44 7.41 -0.80
C LYS A 136 -4.05 7.00 -2.21
N ILE A 137 -5.03 6.62 -3.01
CA ILE A 137 -4.79 6.39 -4.44
C ILE A 137 -4.31 7.65 -5.14
N CYS A 138 -3.49 7.47 -6.16
CA CYS A 138 -3.20 8.53 -7.14
C CYS A 138 -4.40 8.66 -8.08
N ASP A 139 -5.36 9.54 -7.76
CA ASP A 139 -6.59 9.78 -8.53
C ASP A 139 -6.54 11.10 -9.33
N MET A 140 -5.34 11.65 -9.50
CA MET A 140 -5.11 12.83 -10.31
C MET A 140 -4.98 12.40 -11.76
N ASN A 141 -5.74 13.02 -12.66
CA ASN A 141 -5.69 12.75 -14.10
C ASN A 141 -4.39 13.27 -14.73
N VAL A 142 -3.26 12.71 -14.33
CA VAL A 142 -1.89 13.10 -14.68
C VAL A 142 -1.07 11.87 -15.03
N LYS A 143 -0.09 12.03 -15.92
CA LYS A 143 0.75 10.95 -16.43
C LYS A 143 1.57 10.21 -15.35
N ASP A 144 1.82 10.87 -14.23
CA ASP A 144 2.62 10.32 -13.15
C ASP A 144 1.79 9.35 -12.28
N CYS A 145 0.46 9.40 -12.35
CA CYS A 145 -0.42 8.43 -11.71
C CYS A 145 -0.58 7.18 -12.57
N TYR A 146 -0.64 6.01 -11.92
CA TYR A 146 -0.95 4.75 -12.59
C TYR A 146 -2.30 4.83 -13.28
N ASN A 147 -2.33 4.41 -14.55
CA ASN A 147 -3.49 4.53 -15.44
C ASN A 147 -4.11 5.94 -15.44
N TYR A 148 -3.28 6.99 -15.39
CA TYR A 148 -3.72 8.40 -15.37
C TYR A 148 -4.76 8.68 -14.27
N GLY A 149 -4.64 8.01 -13.12
CA GLY A 149 -5.53 8.18 -11.98
C GLY A 149 -6.96 7.67 -12.18
N GLN A 150 -7.20 6.82 -13.17
CA GLN A 150 -8.51 6.21 -13.44
C GLN A 150 -8.75 4.90 -12.66
N THR A 151 -7.80 4.49 -11.82
CA THR A 151 -7.87 3.23 -11.06
C THR A 151 -8.57 3.45 -9.73
N SER A 152 -9.55 2.61 -9.39
CA SER A 152 -10.19 2.65 -8.07
C SER A 152 -9.26 2.15 -6.96
N ALA A 153 -9.52 2.51 -5.70
CA ALA A 153 -8.74 2.03 -4.55
C ALA A 153 -8.71 0.49 -4.45
N LYS A 154 -9.85 -0.15 -4.75
CA LYS A 154 -9.94 -1.60 -4.74
C LYS A 154 -9.09 -2.25 -5.83
N GLU A 155 -9.14 -1.72 -7.05
CA GLU A 155 -8.30 -2.22 -8.15
C GLU A 155 -6.82 -2.00 -7.88
N ALA A 156 -6.45 -0.83 -7.36
CA ALA A 156 -5.08 -0.50 -6.99
C ALA A 156 -4.54 -1.43 -5.88
N ALA A 157 -5.35 -1.73 -4.85
CA ALA A 157 -5.00 -2.70 -3.83
C ALA A 157 -4.88 -4.12 -4.42
N GLN A 158 -5.76 -4.49 -5.36
CA GLN A 158 -5.69 -5.80 -6.01
C GLN A 158 -4.41 -5.98 -6.84
N LEU A 159 -3.84 -4.90 -7.42
CA LEU A 159 -2.55 -4.97 -8.10
C LEU A 159 -1.42 -5.42 -7.16
N LEU A 160 -1.40 -4.91 -5.92
CA LEU A 160 -0.47 -5.34 -4.87
C LEU A 160 -0.71 -6.81 -4.49
N ILE A 161 -1.97 -7.18 -4.24
CA ILE A 161 -2.37 -8.51 -3.79
C ILE A 161 -2.05 -9.60 -4.83
N ASP A 162 -2.37 -9.35 -6.10
CA ASP A 162 -2.15 -10.33 -7.16
C ASP A 162 -0.66 -10.52 -7.48
N GLY A 163 0.17 -9.52 -7.17
CA GLY A 163 1.60 -9.51 -7.51
C GLY A 163 1.84 -9.52 -9.01
N ARG A 164 0.94 -8.90 -9.80
CA ARG A 164 1.03 -8.86 -11.27
C ARG A 164 2.12 -7.92 -11.76
N GLU A 165 2.42 -6.91 -10.96
CA GLU A 165 3.48 -5.95 -11.19
C GLU A 165 4.36 -5.90 -9.95
N ASP A 166 5.66 -5.80 -10.19
CA ASP A 166 6.60 -5.37 -9.17
C ASP A 166 6.19 -3.98 -8.68
N MET A 167 6.36 -3.70 -7.39
CA MET A 167 6.07 -2.40 -6.80
C MET A 167 7.11 -2.04 -5.74
N TYR A 168 7.40 -0.76 -5.59
CA TYR A 168 8.40 -0.28 -4.64
C TYR A 168 7.93 0.96 -3.89
N VAL A 169 8.45 1.13 -2.68
CA VAL A 169 8.28 2.35 -1.87
C VAL A 169 9.38 3.34 -2.24
N ASN A 170 9.01 4.61 -2.31
CA ASN A 170 9.89 5.71 -2.69
C ASN A 170 9.74 6.87 -1.70
N ILE A 171 10.85 7.38 -1.16
CA ILE A 171 10.86 8.55 -0.27
C ILE A 171 11.63 9.70 -0.93
N HIS A 172 10.97 10.85 -1.06
CA HIS A 172 11.57 12.06 -1.64
C HIS A 172 11.91 13.08 -0.56
N THR A 173 13.05 13.74 -0.71
CA THR A 173 13.38 14.97 0.01
C THR A 173 13.44 16.16 -0.96
N THR A 174 13.38 17.39 -0.43
CA THR A 174 13.62 18.61 -1.23
C THR A 174 14.96 18.55 -1.95
N LYS A 175 16.00 18.02 -1.30
CA LYS A 175 17.33 17.83 -1.89
C LYS A 175 17.30 16.82 -3.03
N SER A 176 16.64 15.67 -2.86
CA SER A 176 16.57 14.66 -3.93
C SER A 176 15.79 15.17 -5.13
N LEU A 177 14.72 15.93 -4.90
CA LEU A 177 13.98 16.59 -5.96
C LEU A 177 14.85 17.61 -6.71
N ALA A 178 15.58 18.46 -6.00
CA ALA A 178 16.45 19.47 -6.61
C ALA A 178 17.59 18.84 -7.43
N ALA A 179 18.18 17.74 -6.95
CA ALA A 179 19.28 17.03 -7.61
C ALA A 179 18.86 16.42 -8.96
N ASN A 180 17.60 16.01 -9.11
CA ASN A 180 17.13 15.36 -10.34
C ASN A 180 16.79 16.32 -11.48
N GLY A 181 16.68 17.62 -11.24
CA GLY A 181 16.42 18.62 -12.28
C GLY A 181 15.26 18.25 -13.22
N LYS A 182 15.57 18.02 -14.52
CA LYS A 182 14.59 17.66 -15.55
C LYS A 182 14.36 16.15 -15.72
N ALA A 183 15.11 15.31 -15.01
CA ALA A 183 15.02 13.85 -15.12
C ALA A 183 13.74 13.28 -14.46
N GLY A 184 12.98 14.11 -13.74
CA GLY A 184 11.80 13.72 -12.97
C GLY A 184 12.14 13.53 -11.49
N ALA A 185 11.14 13.52 -10.62
CA ALA A 185 11.38 13.38 -9.18
C ALA A 185 11.69 11.91 -8.83
N LEU A 186 12.95 11.48 -8.94
CA LEU A 186 13.38 10.24 -8.30
C LEU A 186 13.51 10.47 -6.79
N GLY A 187 13.30 9.45 -5.96
CA GLY A 187 13.41 9.60 -4.51
C GLY A 187 14.80 9.26 -4.00
N LEU A 188 15.08 9.77 -2.81
CA LEU A 188 16.36 9.63 -2.13
C LEU A 188 16.63 8.18 -1.73
N ILE A 189 15.65 7.53 -1.09
CA ILE A 189 15.73 6.13 -0.71
C ILE A 189 14.54 5.35 -1.25
N ARG A 190 14.80 4.12 -1.71
CA ARG A 190 13.86 3.29 -2.46
C ARG A 190 13.98 1.83 -2.01
N GLY A 191 12.87 1.09 -2.06
CA GLY A 191 12.87 -0.32 -1.69
C GLY A 191 11.68 -1.11 -2.22
N GLN A 192 11.96 -2.24 -2.83
CA GLN A 192 11.00 -3.16 -3.44
C GLN A 192 10.09 -3.77 -2.38
N LEU A 193 8.79 -3.80 -2.66
CA LEU A 193 7.81 -4.48 -1.83
C LEU A 193 7.91 -5.98 -2.03
N ARG A 194 7.94 -6.72 -0.92
CA ARG A 194 7.99 -8.18 -0.88
C ARG A 194 6.85 -8.69 -0.01
N LEU A 195 5.98 -9.53 -0.58
CA LEU A 195 4.93 -10.20 0.19
C LEU A 195 5.57 -11.06 1.29
N LYS A 196 5.13 -10.82 2.53
CA LYS A 196 5.58 -11.54 3.72
C LYS A 196 4.56 -12.58 4.15
N GLU A 197 3.30 -12.16 4.31
CA GLU A 197 2.25 -12.95 4.92
C GLU A 197 0.87 -12.53 4.40
N GLU A 198 -0.04 -13.50 4.36
CA GLU A 198 -1.47 -13.33 4.09
C GLU A 198 -2.23 -13.89 5.31
N SER A 199 -3.14 -13.09 5.87
CA SER A 199 -3.98 -13.50 6.99
C SER A 199 -5.46 -13.36 6.63
N SER A 200 -6.23 -14.43 6.83
CA SER A 200 -7.69 -14.44 6.75
C SER A 200 -8.26 -14.80 8.13
N PRO A 201 -9.47 -14.31 8.51
CA PRO A 201 -10.20 -14.82 9.65
C PRO A 201 -10.29 -16.34 9.50
N ALA A 202 -9.81 -17.07 10.49
CA ALA A 202 -10.07 -18.50 10.55
C ALA A 202 -11.59 -18.68 10.50
N ASP A 203 -12.08 -19.44 9.52
CA ASP A 203 -13.48 -19.87 9.52
C ASP A 203 -13.74 -20.50 10.89
N SER A 204 -14.58 -19.83 11.69
CA SER A 204 -14.97 -20.32 12.99
C SER A 204 -15.97 -21.45 12.78
N ASP A 205 -15.50 -22.60 12.32
CA ASP A 205 -16.20 -23.86 12.42
C ASP A 205 -15.20 -24.93 12.89
N GLY A 206 -15.61 -25.63 13.94
CA GLY A 206 -14.75 -26.35 14.86
C GLY A 206 -13.94 -27.50 14.30
N ASP A 207 -12.96 -27.88 15.12
CA ASP A 207 -12.34 -29.20 15.23
C ASP A 207 -11.78 -29.83 13.95
N ASP A 208 -10.49 -29.58 13.65
CA ASP A 208 -9.51 -30.68 13.63
C ASP A 208 -8.07 -30.14 13.61
N TRP A 209 -7.26 -30.65 14.53
CA TRP A 209 -5.82 -30.44 14.56
C TRP A 209 -5.15 -31.47 13.65
N SER A 210 -4.74 -31.08 12.44
CA SER A 210 -3.50 -31.61 11.86
C SER A 210 -3.08 -30.87 10.59
N HIS A 211 -1.80 -30.46 10.58
CA HIS A 211 -0.96 -30.27 9.39
C HIS A 211 -1.50 -29.39 8.25
N MET A 212 -0.99 -28.16 8.14
CA MET A 212 -0.26 -27.70 6.94
C MET A 212 0.32 -26.30 7.14
N THR A 213 1.55 -26.22 7.67
CA THR A 213 2.45 -25.12 7.34
C THR A 213 3.04 -25.40 5.95
N SER A 214 2.30 -25.09 4.89
CA SER A 214 2.88 -24.98 3.56
C SER A 214 2.93 -23.51 3.20
N THR A 215 4.15 -22.97 3.14
CA THR A 215 4.41 -21.63 2.63
C THR A 215 3.79 -21.49 1.24
N SER A 216 2.88 -20.53 1.07
CA SER A 216 2.08 -20.24 -0.14
C SER A 216 2.88 -20.05 -1.44
N ARG A 217 4.22 -20.03 -1.37
CA ARG A 217 5.13 -19.99 -2.52
C ARG A 217 5.04 -21.23 -3.42
N GLU A 218 4.68 -22.40 -2.89
CA GLU A 218 4.66 -23.64 -3.69
C GLU A 218 3.37 -23.83 -4.50
N MET A 219 2.23 -23.26 -4.07
CA MET A 219 0.96 -23.47 -4.78
C MET A 219 0.73 -22.56 -6.00
N LYS A 220 1.36 -21.38 -6.07
CA LYS A 220 1.26 -20.51 -7.27
C LYS A 220 2.25 -20.87 -8.38
N SER A 221 3.33 -21.58 -8.06
CA SER A 221 4.33 -22.06 -9.04
C SER A 221 3.82 -23.24 -9.86
N SER A 222 3.04 -24.16 -9.25
CA SER A 222 2.60 -25.39 -9.93
C SER A 222 1.53 -25.20 -11.00
N LEU A 223 0.88 -24.03 -11.06
CA LEU A 223 -0.15 -23.71 -12.05
C LEU A 223 0.38 -23.07 -13.35
N ARG A 224 1.70 -22.88 -13.49
CA ARG A 224 2.32 -22.28 -14.69
C ARG A 224 3.27 -23.18 -15.47
N GLY A 225 3.38 -24.46 -15.12
CA GLY A 225 4.21 -25.43 -15.83
C GLY A 225 3.39 -26.53 -16.50
N GLY A 226 2.90 -26.30 -17.72
CA GLY A 226 2.37 -27.40 -18.53
C GLY A 226 1.54 -26.98 -19.73
N SER A 227 2.20 -26.68 -20.85
CA SER A 227 1.98 -27.34 -22.15
C SER A 227 2.90 -26.73 -23.21
N VAL A 228 3.89 -27.52 -23.64
CA VAL A 228 4.31 -27.58 -25.05
C VAL A 228 3.44 -28.64 -25.69
#